data_AF-A0A2K8SGA3-F1
#
_entry.id   AF-A0A2K8SGA3-F1
#
_cell.length_a   1.000
_cell.length_b   1.000
_cell.length_c   1.000
_cell.angle_alpha   90.00
_cell.angle_beta   90.00
_cell.angle_gamma   90.00
#
_symmetry.space_group_name_H-M   'P 1'
#
loop_
_entity.id
_entity.type
_entity.pdbx_description
1 polymer ?
#
loop_
_entity_poly.entity_id
_entity_poly.type
_entity_poly.pdbx_seq_one_letter_code
_entity_poly.pdbx_strand_id
1 'polypeptide(L)'
;MIQCAEQLEGPKEILEQTYTNSTWQNETLGAAKSVASGNKGDLANLGFKLGLDGYPSEITNNGDKIAKTALQYIENHDHSRFVCNFGAIARDNDLLQEGNRNLWYKVQPYLIGFFTGKGIPLLWQGQELGENYFLPEQGYGKVMLIRPVRWDYFYDPIGKSVLALVRKLIKLRRQQPQFTEGEHFFYNDYDRYHSKNVLLFSRKHGNKFSLVALNFSDRDQSVPFWFPIAGNYQEELNGENNLIDVPSYSEYWLTIPSNYGRIWTTST
;
A
#
# COMPACT_ATOMS: atom_id res chain seq x y z
N MET A 1 20.24 -2.55 -12.78
CA MET A 1 20.57 -3.37 -11.60
C MET A 1 19.99 -2.68 -10.36
N ILE A 2 19.29 -3.40 -9.49
CA ILE A 2 18.83 -2.88 -8.19
C ILE A 2 19.93 -3.18 -7.17
N GLN A 3 20.38 -2.15 -6.46
CA GLN A 3 21.28 -2.24 -5.31
C GLN A 3 20.45 -1.80 -4.11
N CYS A 4 20.10 -2.74 -3.23
CA CYS A 4 19.27 -2.47 -2.07
C CYS A 4 20.11 -2.61 -0.80
N ALA A 5 20.30 -1.50 -0.10
CA ALA A 5 20.94 -1.50 1.21
C ALA A 5 19.91 -1.86 2.29
N GLU A 6 20.31 -2.66 3.28
CA GLU A 6 19.50 -3.01 4.44
C GLU A 6 20.08 -2.30 5.67
N GLN A 7 19.95 -0.97 5.72
CA GLN A 7 20.38 -0.13 6.84
C GLN A 7 19.15 0.52 7.48
N LEU A 8 18.49 -0.22 8.36
CA LEU A 8 17.16 0.14 8.88
C LEU A 8 17.19 1.36 9.82
N GLU A 9 18.33 1.66 10.45
CA GLU A 9 18.51 2.80 11.34
C GLU A 9 18.67 4.13 10.58
N GLY A 10 19.07 4.08 9.31
CA GLY A 10 19.39 5.26 8.49
C GLY A 10 19.08 5.06 7.00
N PRO A 11 17.86 4.64 6.63
CA PRO A 11 17.56 4.28 5.24
C PRO A 11 17.69 5.47 4.28
N LYS A 12 17.34 6.68 4.72
CA LYS A 12 17.48 7.92 3.95
C LYS A 12 18.94 8.33 3.79
N GLU A 13 19.68 8.31 4.89
CA GLU A 13 21.12 8.65 4.92
C GLU A 13 21.90 7.78 3.95
N ILE A 14 21.61 6.47 3.91
CA ILE A 14 22.30 5.55 3.01
C ILE A 14 22.02 5.85 1.54
N LEU A 15 20.83 6.32 1.19
CA LEU A 15 20.53 6.76 -0.17
C LEU A 15 21.26 8.05 -0.53
N GLU A 16 21.46 8.96 0.43
CA GLU A 16 22.13 10.24 0.22
C GLU A 16 23.64 10.10 0.11
N GLN A 17 24.24 9.26 0.96
CA GLN A 17 25.69 9.21 1.14
C GLN A 17 26.38 8.10 0.35
N THR A 18 25.63 7.18 -0.28
CA THR A 18 26.22 6.03 -0.98
C THR A 18 25.76 5.92 -2.44
N TYR A 19 26.42 5.04 -3.19
CA TYR A 19 26.04 4.70 -4.57
C TYR A 19 24.82 3.78 -4.68
N THR A 20 24.26 3.27 -3.57
CA THR A 20 23.10 2.38 -3.63
C THR A 20 21.89 3.10 -4.23
N ASN A 21 21.15 2.45 -5.13
CA ASN A 21 19.98 3.08 -5.76
C ASN A 21 18.66 2.78 -5.03
N SER A 22 18.68 1.88 -4.06
CA SER A 22 17.53 1.57 -3.22
C SER A 22 17.90 1.18 -1.79
N THR A 23 16.91 1.24 -0.91
CA THR A 23 17.05 0.89 0.51
C THR A 23 15.83 0.10 1.00
N TRP A 24 16.05 -0.78 1.98
CA TRP A 24 15.01 -1.40 2.77
C TRP A 24 14.62 -0.45 3.92
N GLN A 25 13.32 -0.20 4.12
CA GLN A 25 12.82 0.71 5.16
C GLN A 25 11.58 0.15 5.86
N ASN A 26 11.43 0.42 7.16
CA ASN A 26 10.32 -0.09 7.98
C ASN A 26 9.20 0.94 8.21
N GLU A 27 9.36 2.17 7.72
CA GLU A 27 8.43 3.27 7.96
C GLU A 27 7.02 2.98 7.45
N THR A 28 6.90 2.39 6.25
CA THR A 28 5.58 2.02 5.69
C THR A 28 4.90 0.92 6.48
N LEU A 29 5.65 -0.13 6.86
CA LEU A 29 5.13 -1.20 7.73
C LEU A 29 4.65 -0.62 9.07
N GLY A 30 5.47 0.24 9.69
CA GLY A 30 5.16 0.86 10.97
C GLY A 30 3.90 1.73 10.88
N ALA A 31 3.81 2.60 9.89
CA ALA A 31 2.64 3.43 9.66
C ALA A 31 1.38 2.59 9.37
N ALA A 32 1.50 1.53 8.56
CA ALA A 32 0.41 0.63 8.25
C ALA A 32 -0.12 -0.10 9.50
N LYS A 33 0.77 -0.64 10.34
CA LYS A 33 0.41 -1.28 11.62
C LYS A 33 -0.29 -0.31 12.56
N SER A 34 0.18 0.94 12.63
CA SER A 34 -0.42 1.96 13.51
C SER A 34 -1.83 2.37 13.07
N VAL A 35 -2.07 2.46 11.76
CA VAL A 35 -3.44 2.65 11.24
C VAL A 35 -4.31 1.42 11.56
N ALA A 36 -3.77 0.21 11.37
CA ALA A 36 -4.49 -1.03 11.63
C ALA A 36 -4.88 -1.22 13.11
N SER A 37 -4.07 -0.72 14.05
CA SER A 37 -4.37 -0.72 15.49
C SER A 37 -5.37 0.38 15.91
N GLY A 38 -5.89 1.17 14.96
CA GLY A 38 -6.94 2.17 15.19
C GLY A 38 -6.42 3.57 15.51
N ASN A 39 -5.11 3.85 15.37
CA ASN A 39 -4.60 5.20 15.56
C ASN A 39 -4.91 6.10 14.36
N LYS A 40 -6.06 6.79 14.40
CA LYS A 40 -6.56 7.63 13.32
C LYS A 40 -5.61 8.78 12.93
N GLY A 41 -4.79 9.26 13.87
CA GLY A 41 -3.78 10.30 13.59
C GLY A 41 -2.69 9.86 12.62
N ASP A 42 -2.48 8.55 12.48
CA ASP A 42 -1.39 7.99 11.69
C ASP A 42 -1.76 7.73 10.23
N LEU A 43 -3.01 8.00 9.83
CA LEU A 43 -3.41 7.89 8.43
C LEU A 43 -2.64 8.88 7.54
N ALA A 44 -2.41 10.09 8.05
CA ALA A 44 -1.57 11.08 7.37
C ALA A 44 -0.12 10.57 7.23
N ASN A 45 0.42 9.98 8.29
CA ASN A 45 1.76 9.40 8.27
C ASN A 45 1.86 8.29 7.20
N LEU A 46 0.89 7.37 7.14
CA LEU A 46 0.83 6.36 6.08
C LEU A 46 0.81 6.99 4.68
N GLY A 47 0.04 8.05 4.47
CA GLY A 47 0.02 8.79 3.20
C GLY A 47 1.40 9.30 2.78
N PHE A 48 2.13 9.93 3.71
CA PHE A 48 3.52 10.36 3.46
C PHE A 48 4.46 9.18 3.17
N LYS A 49 4.32 8.04 3.87
CA LYS A 49 5.19 6.87 3.65
C LYS A 49 4.94 6.19 2.30
N LEU A 50 3.69 6.15 1.83
CA LEU A 50 3.34 5.69 0.48
C LEU A 50 3.93 6.56 -0.64
N GLY A 51 4.26 7.82 -0.32
CA GLY A 51 4.95 8.76 -1.21
C GLY A 51 6.47 8.75 -1.11
N LEU A 52 7.06 7.97 -0.19
CA LEU A 52 8.47 8.06 0.21
C LEU A 52 8.88 9.50 0.59
N ASP A 53 8.04 10.17 1.38
CA ASP A 53 8.31 11.54 1.80
C ASP A 53 9.64 11.68 2.56
N GLY A 54 10.43 12.67 2.14
CA GLY A 54 11.77 12.92 2.63
C GLY A 54 12.82 11.89 2.21
N TYR A 55 12.54 10.99 1.26
CA TYR A 55 13.58 10.20 0.59
C TYR A 55 14.05 10.94 -0.68
N PRO A 56 15.36 10.94 -1.00
CA PRO A 56 15.83 11.49 -2.26
C PRO A 56 15.25 10.70 -3.44
N SER A 57 14.94 11.39 -4.54
CA SER A 57 14.54 10.75 -5.81
C SER A 57 15.69 10.60 -6.79
N GLU A 58 16.70 11.45 -6.69
CA GLU A 58 17.93 11.43 -7.48
C GLU A 58 19.04 12.06 -6.63
N ILE A 59 20.27 11.54 -6.74
CA ILE A 59 21.47 12.26 -6.31
C ILE A 59 22.45 12.34 -7.47
N THR A 60 23.39 13.27 -7.37
CA THR A 60 24.58 13.30 -8.24
C THR A 60 25.81 12.90 -7.44
N ASN A 61 26.55 11.88 -7.88
CA ASN A 61 27.78 11.44 -7.23
C ASN A 61 28.88 11.22 -8.27
N ASN A 62 29.99 11.96 -8.16
CA ASN A 62 31.08 12.01 -9.14
C ASN A 62 30.63 12.23 -10.60
N GLY A 63 29.59 13.03 -10.81
CA GLY A 63 29.04 13.34 -12.14
C GLY A 63 27.96 12.37 -12.62
N ASP A 64 27.75 11.23 -11.94
CA ASP A 64 26.68 10.29 -12.26
C ASP A 64 25.38 10.68 -11.59
N LYS A 65 24.29 10.70 -12.36
CA LYS A 65 22.93 10.84 -11.84
C LYS A 65 22.37 9.47 -11.48
N ILE A 66 22.04 9.29 -10.20
CA ILE A 66 21.58 8.02 -9.67
C ILE A 66 20.16 8.22 -9.15
N ALA A 67 19.19 7.61 -9.83
CA ALA A 67 17.82 7.53 -9.34
C ALA A 67 17.77 6.74 -8.02
N LYS A 68 16.99 7.24 -7.06
CA LYS A 68 16.88 6.69 -5.71
C LYS A 68 15.44 6.29 -5.42
N THR A 69 15.30 5.20 -4.67
CA THR A 69 13.99 4.66 -4.28
C THR A 69 14.09 3.82 -3.01
N ALA A 70 12.98 3.26 -2.56
CA ALA A 70 12.97 2.34 -1.42
C ALA A 70 11.96 1.20 -1.63
N LEU A 71 12.19 0.10 -0.93
CA LEU A 71 11.22 -0.98 -0.84
C LEU A 71 9.99 -0.51 -0.05
N GLN A 72 8.81 -0.94 -0.49
CA GLN A 72 7.51 -0.66 0.12
C GLN A 72 6.86 -1.99 0.47
N TYR A 73 6.58 -2.22 1.75
CA TYR A 73 6.00 -3.48 2.19
C TYR A 73 5.16 -3.30 3.46
N ILE A 74 4.26 -4.27 3.67
CA ILE A 74 3.45 -4.41 4.89
C ILE A 74 3.60 -5.78 5.54
N GLU A 75 4.34 -6.70 4.91
CA GLU A 75 4.71 -8.01 5.47
C GLU A 75 6.15 -8.38 5.08
N ASN A 76 6.83 -9.08 5.98
CA ASN A 76 8.11 -9.74 5.76
C ASN A 76 8.20 -10.97 6.70
N HIS A 77 9.39 -11.58 6.80
CA HIS A 77 9.62 -12.76 7.63
C HIS A 77 9.75 -12.47 9.14
N ASP A 78 9.97 -11.22 9.54
CA ASP A 78 10.26 -10.84 10.93
C ASP A 78 9.02 -10.50 11.76
N HIS A 79 7.84 -10.51 11.13
CA HIS A 79 6.60 -10.08 11.74
C HIS A 79 5.43 -11.03 11.48
N SER A 80 4.43 -10.96 12.36
CA SER A 80 3.13 -11.58 12.13
C SER A 80 2.54 -11.13 10.80
N ARG A 81 1.74 -11.99 10.16
CA ARG A 81 0.94 -11.62 8.99
C ARG A 81 0.10 -10.39 9.28
N PHE A 82 -0.09 -9.53 8.29
CA PHE A 82 -0.67 -8.21 8.53
C PHE A 82 -2.12 -8.30 9.02
N VAL A 83 -2.84 -9.37 8.64
CA VAL A 83 -4.21 -9.65 9.12
C VAL A 83 -4.31 -9.80 10.64
N CYS A 84 -3.23 -10.20 11.32
CA CYS A 84 -3.21 -10.34 12.78
C CYS A 84 -3.47 -9.02 13.51
N ASN A 85 -3.19 -7.87 12.88
CA ASN A 85 -3.46 -6.56 13.47
C ASN A 85 -4.96 -6.27 13.65
N PHE A 86 -5.84 -6.98 12.94
CA PHE A 86 -7.29 -6.79 13.02
C PHE A 86 -7.98 -7.78 13.96
N GLY A 87 -7.27 -8.82 14.36
CA GLY A 87 -7.78 -9.86 15.25
C GLY A 87 -7.06 -11.18 15.05
N ALA A 88 -6.89 -11.92 16.13
CA ALA A 88 -6.29 -13.24 16.14
C ALA A 88 -7.23 -14.27 16.76
N ILE A 89 -7.13 -15.50 16.28
CA ILE A 89 -7.84 -16.67 16.76
C ILE A 89 -6.88 -17.38 17.72
N ALA A 90 -7.25 -17.41 19.00
CA ALA A 90 -6.53 -18.19 19.98
C ALA A 90 -6.59 -19.68 19.61
N ARG A 91 -5.45 -20.36 19.72
CA ARG A 91 -5.33 -21.82 19.64
C ARG A 91 -4.82 -22.33 20.99
N ASP A 92 -4.53 -23.62 21.05
CA ASP A 92 -4.06 -24.30 22.28
C ASP A 92 -2.83 -23.62 22.90
N ASN A 93 -2.02 -22.89 22.12
CA ASN A 93 -0.98 -21.98 22.61
C ASN A 93 -0.68 -20.85 21.61
N ASP A 94 0.06 -19.83 22.06
CA ASP A 94 0.43 -18.65 21.28
C ASP A 94 1.28 -18.97 20.03
N LEU A 95 2.02 -20.08 20.02
CA LEU A 95 2.81 -20.50 18.85
C LEU A 95 1.93 -20.97 17.69
N LEU A 96 0.72 -21.44 18.01
CA LEU A 96 -0.27 -21.89 17.04
C LEU A 96 -1.29 -20.80 16.73
N GLN A 97 -1.19 -19.61 17.33
CA GLN A 97 -2.11 -18.51 17.07
C GLN A 97 -2.08 -18.13 15.58
N GLU A 98 -3.22 -17.67 15.09
CA GLU A 98 -3.37 -17.24 13.70
C GLU A 98 -4.25 -15.99 13.64
N GLY A 99 -4.02 -15.11 12.67
CA GLY A 99 -4.91 -13.99 12.41
C GLY A 99 -6.28 -14.47 11.90
N ASN A 100 -7.34 -13.73 12.20
CA ASN A 100 -8.67 -14.08 11.73
C ASN A 100 -8.82 -13.76 10.23
N ARG A 101 -8.74 -14.77 9.36
CA ARG A 101 -8.85 -14.59 7.89
C ARG A 101 -10.19 -14.00 7.46
N ASN A 102 -11.26 -14.12 8.26
CA ASN A 102 -12.52 -13.46 7.96
C ASN A 102 -12.40 -11.92 7.94
N LEU A 103 -11.34 -11.36 8.53
CA LEU A 103 -11.05 -9.93 8.54
C LEU A 103 -10.10 -9.50 7.42
N TRP A 104 -9.75 -10.38 6.49
CA TRP A 104 -8.74 -10.08 5.47
C TRP A 104 -9.17 -8.99 4.48
N TYR A 105 -10.48 -8.74 4.36
CA TYR A 105 -11.00 -7.59 3.64
C TYR A 105 -10.43 -6.26 4.16
N LYS A 106 -10.12 -6.14 5.47
CA LYS A 106 -9.51 -4.94 6.07
C LYS A 106 -8.11 -4.62 5.55
N VAL A 107 -7.46 -5.55 4.84
CA VAL A 107 -6.09 -5.37 4.34
C VAL A 107 -6.01 -4.93 2.89
N GLN A 108 -7.11 -5.07 2.17
CA GLN A 108 -7.23 -4.62 0.79
C GLN A 108 -6.81 -3.15 0.57
N PRO A 109 -7.18 -2.15 1.40
CA PRO A 109 -6.74 -0.76 1.19
C PRO A 109 -5.22 -0.61 1.32
N TYR A 110 -4.57 -1.38 2.18
CA TYR A 110 -3.11 -1.35 2.34
C TYR A 110 -2.42 -1.95 1.11
N LEU A 111 -2.90 -3.09 0.61
CA LEU A 111 -2.42 -3.68 -0.64
C LEU A 111 -2.54 -2.69 -1.80
N ILE A 112 -3.72 -2.10 -1.99
CA ILE A 112 -3.94 -1.10 -3.05
C ILE A 112 -2.95 0.06 -2.87
N GLY A 113 -2.80 0.58 -1.65
CA GLY A 113 -1.90 1.68 -1.32
C GLY A 113 -0.45 1.43 -1.73
N PHE A 114 0.22 0.38 -1.22
CA PHE A 114 1.65 0.20 -1.51
C PHE A 114 1.93 -0.26 -2.94
N PHE A 115 1.00 -0.98 -3.59
CA PHE A 115 1.15 -1.33 -5.02
C PHE A 115 0.97 -0.14 -5.96
N THR A 116 0.30 0.93 -5.53
CA THR A 116 0.08 2.14 -6.35
C THR A 116 0.90 3.35 -5.85
N GLY A 117 1.49 3.26 -4.66
CA GLY A 117 2.44 4.23 -4.11
C GLY A 117 3.79 4.27 -4.84
N LYS A 118 4.61 5.24 -4.44
CA LYS A 118 5.98 5.43 -4.92
C LYS A 118 6.90 4.41 -4.23
N GLY A 119 7.84 3.84 -4.96
CA GLY A 119 8.79 2.85 -4.44
C GLY A 119 8.75 1.52 -5.17
N ILE A 120 9.37 0.50 -4.59
CA ILE A 120 9.35 -0.87 -5.12
C ILE A 120 8.46 -1.72 -4.20
N PRO A 121 7.27 -2.16 -4.65
CA PRO A 121 6.44 -3.02 -3.82
C PRO A 121 7.12 -4.37 -3.61
N LEU A 122 7.29 -4.75 -2.35
CA LEU A 122 7.71 -6.09 -1.93
C LEU A 122 6.49 -6.83 -1.40
N LEU A 123 6.24 -7.99 -2.00
CA LEU A 123 5.16 -8.90 -1.63
C LEU A 123 5.80 -10.12 -0.97
N TRP A 124 5.47 -10.38 0.30
CA TRP A 124 6.04 -11.49 1.03
C TRP A 124 5.29 -12.80 0.72
N GLN A 125 6.01 -13.91 0.60
CA GLN A 125 5.44 -15.19 0.16
C GLN A 125 4.16 -15.55 0.94
N GLY A 126 3.07 -15.92 0.27
CA GLY A 126 1.79 -16.27 0.88
C GLY A 126 0.88 -15.07 1.22
N GLN A 127 1.38 -13.83 1.18
CA GLN A 127 0.54 -12.64 1.36
C GLN A 127 -0.56 -12.56 0.28
N GLU A 128 -0.24 -12.98 -0.94
CA GLU A 128 -1.17 -13.09 -2.07
C GLU A 128 -2.24 -14.18 -1.91
N LEU A 129 -2.03 -15.13 -0.99
CA LEU A 129 -2.97 -16.20 -0.66
C LEU A 129 -3.79 -15.89 0.60
N GLY A 130 -3.48 -14.77 1.28
CA GLY A 130 -4.08 -14.44 2.56
C GLY A 130 -3.62 -15.32 3.70
N GLU A 131 -2.33 -15.59 3.73
CA GLU A 131 -1.66 -16.27 4.83
C GLU A 131 -1.86 -15.50 6.15
N ASN A 132 -2.02 -16.21 7.28
CA ASN A 132 -2.43 -15.60 8.56
C ASN A 132 -1.64 -16.10 9.77
N TYR A 133 -0.46 -16.68 9.62
CA TYR A 133 0.33 -17.09 10.78
C TYR A 133 0.67 -15.92 11.71
N PHE A 134 0.55 -16.18 13.02
CA PHE A 134 1.11 -15.32 14.04
C PHE A 134 2.60 -15.61 14.25
N LEU A 135 3.33 -14.56 14.59
CA LEU A 135 4.74 -14.59 14.95
C LEU A 135 4.91 -13.86 16.28
N PRO A 136 5.33 -14.55 17.35
CA PRO A 136 5.69 -13.92 18.62
C PRO A 136 6.81 -12.91 18.42
N GLU A 137 6.82 -11.83 19.22
CA GLU A 137 7.83 -10.77 19.09
C GLU A 137 9.24 -11.26 19.48
N GLN A 138 9.32 -12.24 20.39
CA GLN A 138 10.57 -12.77 20.96
C GLN A 138 10.50 -14.29 21.19
N GLY A 139 11.65 -14.89 21.50
CA GLY A 139 11.78 -16.28 21.94
C GLY A 139 11.89 -17.31 20.80
N TYR A 140 12.10 -18.58 21.17
CA TYR A 140 12.30 -19.69 20.22
C TYR A 140 11.14 -19.85 19.24
N GLY A 141 9.91 -19.51 19.65
CA GLY A 141 8.73 -19.53 18.79
C GLY A 141 8.83 -18.65 17.55
N LYS A 142 9.62 -17.57 17.60
CA LYS A 142 9.88 -16.70 16.46
C LYS A 142 10.72 -17.39 15.39
N VAL A 143 11.81 -18.04 15.81
CA VAL A 143 12.88 -18.54 14.91
C VAL A 143 12.72 -20.02 14.56
N MET A 144 12.29 -20.85 15.52
CA MET A 144 12.38 -22.32 15.41
C MET A 144 11.12 -22.97 14.82
N LEU A 145 10.04 -22.23 14.62
CA LEU A 145 8.79 -22.76 14.08
C LEU A 145 8.74 -22.60 12.55
N ILE A 146 8.59 -23.72 11.85
CA ILE A 146 8.39 -23.74 10.39
C ILE A 146 6.98 -23.20 10.09
N ARG A 147 6.91 -22.20 9.22
CA ARG A 147 5.66 -21.60 8.73
C ARG A 147 5.59 -21.75 7.20
N PRO A 148 5.27 -22.96 6.69
CA PRO A 148 5.17 -23.19 5.26
C PRO A 148 3.98 -22.43 4.68
N VAL A 149 4.08 -22.03 3.42
CA VAL A 149 2.93 -21.46 2.69
C VAL A 149 1.82 -22.52 2.58
N ARG A 150 0.59 -22.13 2.91
CA ARG A 150 -0.59 -22.98 2.78
C ARG A 150 -1.17 -22.93 1.38
N TRP A 151 -0.76 -23.89 0.56
CA TRP A 151 -1.20 -23.98 -0.85
C TRP A 151 -2.70 -24.24 -1.01
N ASP A 152 -3.37 -24.80 0.00
CA ASP A 152 -4.83 -24.95 0.00
C ASP A 152 -5.56 -23.60 -0.03
N TYR A 153 -4.95 -22.53 0.49
CA TYR A 153 -5.53 -21.18 0.46
C TYR A 153 -5.69 -20.64 -0.96
N PHE A 154 -4.91 -21.15 -1.92
CA PHE A 154 -5.08 -20.84 -3.33
C PHE A 154 -6.50 -21.18 -3.85
N TYR A 155 -7.15 -22.18 -3.25
CA TYR A 155 -8.43 -22.71 -3.73
C TYR A 155 -9.64 -22.17 -2.97
N ASP A 156 -9.44 -21.59 -1.79
CA ASP A 156 -10.52 -21.06 -0.98
C ASP A 156 -11.01 -19.67 -1.45
N PRO A 157 -12.20 -19.21 -1.03
CA PRO A 157 -12.74 -17.92 -1.47
C PRO A 157 -11.88 -16.71 -1.11
N ILE A 158 -11.24 -16.72 0.06
CA ILE A 158 -10.45 -15.60 0.57
C ILE A 158 -9.17 -15.46 -0.25
N GLY A 159 -8.41 -16.55 -0.41
CA GLY A 159 -7.17 -16.56 -1.18
C GLY A 159 -7.42 -16.29 -2.66
N LYS A 160 -8.49 -16.82 -3.26
CA LYS A 160 -8.89 -16.47 -4.64
C LYS A 160 -9.14 -14.96 -4.80
N SER A 161 -9.87 -14.35 -3.86
CA SER A 161 -10.15 -12.91 -3.90
C SER A 161 -8.89 -12.07 -3.82
N VAL A 162 -7.97 -12.44 -2.91
CA VAL A 162 -6.72 -11.69 -2.67
C VAL A 162 -5.78 -11.84 -3.85
N LEU A 163 -5.64 -13.05 -4.37
CA LEU A 163 -4.84 -13.34 -5.55
C LEU A 163 -5.35 -12.57 -6.77
N ALA A 164 -6.68 -12.48 -6.95
CA ALA A 164 -7.28 -11.68 -8.02
C ALA A 164 -6.95 -10.19 -7.88
N LEU A 165 -7.06 -9.63 -6.67
CA LEU A 165 -6.68 -8.24 -6.39
C LEU A 165 -5.19 -7.99 -6.65
N VAL A 166 -4.30 -8.82 -6.09
CA VAL A 166 -2.85 -8.70 -6.26
C VAL A 166 -2.45 -8.78 -7.73
N ARG A 167 -2.99 -9.76 -8.49
CA ARG A 167 -2.74 -9.86 -9.94
C ARG A 167 -3.17 -8.61 -10.69
N LYS A 168 -4.31 -8.03 -10.32
CA LYS A 168 -4.83 -6.80 -10.94
C LYS A 168 -3.92 -5.60 -10.63
N LEU A 169 -3.51 -5.44 -9.37
CA LEU A 169 -2.58 -4.39 -8.95
C LEU A 169 -1.21 -4.51 -9.63
N ILE A 170 -0.65 -5.72 -9.74
CA ILE A 170 0.60 -5.97 -10.46
C ILE A 170 0.44 -5.62 -11.94
N LYS A 171 -0.65 -6.06 -12.57
CA LYS A 171 -0.94 -5.75 -13.99
C LYS A 171 -1.03 -4.24 -14.19
N LEU A 172 -1.80 -3.55 -13.34
CA LEU A 172 -1.98 -2.10 -13.38
C LEU A 172 -0.64 -1.37 -13.27
N ARG A 173 0.16 -1.69 -12.24
CA ARG A 173 1.48 -1.08 -12.02
C ARG A 173 2.43 -1.30 -13.21
N ARG A 174 2.40 -2.47 -13.84
CA ARG A 174 3.24 -2.79 -15.01
C ARG A 174 2.81 -2.07 -16.29
N GLN A 175 1.52 -1.79 -16.45
CA GLN A 175 0.97 -1.24 -17.69
C GLN A 175 0.88 0.29 -17.69
N GLN A 176 0.91 0.90 -16.52
CA GLN A 176 0.66 2.32 -16.34
C GLN A 176 1.90 3.02 -15.73
N PRO A 177 2.65 3.82 -16.51
CA PRO A 177 3.95 4.36 -16.10
C PRO A 177 3.87 5.31 -14.91
N GLN A 178 2.70 5.92 -14.66
CA GLN A 178 2.51 6.77 -13.50
C GLN A 178 2.71 6.03 -12.17
N PHE A 179 2.50 4.71 -12.12
CA PHE A 179 2.73 3.95 -10.88
C PHE A 179 4.20 3.57 -10.66
N THR A 180 5.02 3.45 -11.72
CA THR A 180 6.44 3.10 -11.63
C THR A 180 7.34 4.33 -11.56
N GLU A 181 7.08 5.32 -12.40
CA GLU A 181 7.98 6.46 -12.66
C GLU A 181 7.32 7.81 -12.36
N GLY A 182 6.00 7.83 -12.22
CA GLY A 182 5.25 9.07 -12.04
C GLY A 182 5.49 9.77 -10.71
N GLU A 183 5.27 11.08 -10.74
CA GLU A 183 5.17 11.94 -9.56
C GLU A 183 4.11 11.40 -8.59
N HIS A 184 4.29 11.69 -7.31
CA HIS A 184 3.36 11.33 -6.25
C HIS A 184 2.92 12.59 -5.51
N PHE A 185 1.61 12.72 -5.28
CA PHE A 185 1.07 13.79 -4.47
C PHE A 185 0.07 13.24 -3.47
N PHE A 186 0.31 13.48 -2.19
CA PHE A 186 -0.58 13.07 -1.10
C PHE A 186 -1.52 14.21 -0.72
N TYR A 187 -2.83 13.98 -0.76
CA TYR A 187 -3.85 14.98 -0.41
C TYR A 187 -4.10 14.95 1.11
N ASN A 188 -3.19 15.59 1.85
CA ASN A 188 -3.20 15.63 3.31
C ASN A 188 -4.25 16.63 3.85
N ASP A 189 -5.51 16.20 3.97
CA ASP A 189 -6.60 17.01 4.56
C ASP A 189 -7.36 16.21 5.62
N TYR A 190 -7.30 16.71 6.86
CA TYR A 190 -7.93 16.03 7.99
C TYR A 190 -9.46 16.08 7.93
N ASP A 191 -10.03 17.26 7.75
CA ASP A 191 -11.47 17.47 7.83
C ASP A 191 -12.19 16.79 6.66
N ARG A 192 -11.62 16.88 5.45
CA ARG A 192 -12.22 16.30 4.25
C ARG A 192 -12.07 14.78 4.19
N TYR A 193 -10.91 14.23 4.58
CA TYR A 193 -10.56 12.84 4.30
C TYR A 193 -10.22 12.02 5.56
N HIS A 194 -9.24 12.44 6.35
CA HIS A 194 -8.73 11.57 7.43
C HIS A 194 -9.72 11.37 8.57
N SER A 195 -10.54 12.37 8.88
CA SER A 195 -11.64 12.27 9.86
C SER A 195 -12.63 11.14 9.52
N LYS A 196 -12.73 10.78 8.23
CA LYS A 196 -13.55 9.70 7.66
C LYS A 196 -12.78 8.39 7.45
N ASN A 197 -11.52 8.33 7.83
CA ASN A 197 -10.56 7.24 7.52
C ASN A 197 -10.38 7.02 6.01
N VAL A 198 -10.42 8.09 5.23
CA VAL A 198 -10.12 8.07 3.79
C VAL A 198 -8.73 8.65 3.55
N LEU A 199 -7.94 7.98 2.73
CA LEU A 199 -6.62 8.43 2.28
C LEU A 199 -6.64 8.58 0.75
N LEU A 200 -6.26 9.75 0.27
CA LEU A 200 -6.19 10.06 -1.16
C LEU A 200 -4.76 10.44 -1.55
N PHE A 201 -4.26 9.86 -2.64
CA PHE A 201 -3.07 10.35 -3.31
C PHE A 201 -3.20 10.19 -4.83
N SER A 202 -2.43 10.96 -5.60
CA SER A 202 -2.37 10.81 -7.04
C SER A 202 -0.99 10.38 -7.51
N ARG A 203 -0.99 9.74 -8.67
CA ARG A 203 0.20 9.43 -9.46
C ARG A 203 0.07 10.06 -10.83
N LYS A 204 1.11 10.75 -11.30
CA LYS A 204 1.10 11.43 -12.60
C LYS A 204 2.37 11.18 -13.40
N HIS A 205 2.22 10.86 -14.67
CA HIS A 205 3.36 10.76 -15.61
C HIS A 205 2.94 11.32 -16.98
N GLY A 206 3.52 12.46 -17.35
CA GLY A 206 3.06 13.24 -18.51
C GLY A 206 1.58 13.62 -18.37
N ASN A 207 0.78 13.24 -19.37
CA ASN A 207 -0.67 13.49 -19.39
C ASN A 207 -1.50 12.40 -18.69
N LYS A 208 -0.88 11.30 -18.24
CA LYS A 208 -1.59 10.26 -17.49
C LYS A 208 -1.66 10.63 -16.02
N PHE A 209 -2.87 10.77 -15.49
CA PHE A 209 -3.12 10.99 -14.07
C PHE A 209 -3.99 9.86 -13.52
N SER A 210 -3.62 9.35 -12.34
CA SER A 210 -4.44 8.43 -11.57
C SER A 210 -4.67 8.97 -10.17
N LEU A 211 -5.93 8.99 -9.73
CA LEU A 211 -6.31 9.19 -8.34
C LEU A 211 -6.49 7.84 -7.66
N VAL A 212 -5.82 7.63 -6.53
CA VAL A 212 -5.98 6.47 -5.66
C VAL A 212 -6.70 6.91 -4.39
N ALA A 213 -7.83 6.28 -4.11
CA ALA A 213 -8.66 6.55 -2.95
C ALA A 213 -8.81 5.28 -2.12
N LEU A 214 -8.45 5.35 -0.84
CA LEU A 214 -8.45 4.22 0.09
C LEU A 214 -9.38 4.53 1.26
N ASN A 215 -10.23 3.59 1.65
CA ASN A 215 -11.12 3.72 2.79
C ASN A 215 -10.82 2.63 3.80
N PHE A 216 -10.38 3.04 4.99
CA PHE A 216 -10.01 2.16 6.10
C PHE A 216 -11.14 2.00 7.13
N SER A 217 -12.31 2.59 6.87
CA SER A 217 -13.48 2.46 7.76
C SER A 217 -14.37 1.28 7.38
N ASP A 218 -15.18 0.85 8.34
CA ASP A 218 -16.19 -0.21 8.19
C ASP A 218 -17.49 0.26 7.51
N ARG A 219 -17.45 1.42 6.83
CA ARG A 219 -18.59 1.97 6.09
C ARG A 219 -18.11 2.58 4.78
N ASP A 220 -18.97 2.58 3.78
CA ASP A 220 -18.72 3.33 2.55
C ASP A 220 -18.58 4.82 2.89
N GLN A 221 -17.61 5.48 2.27
CA GLN A 221 -17.34 6.90 2.50
C GLN A 221 -17.58 7.68 1.22
N SER A 222 -18.25 8.83 1.36
CA SER A 222 -18.34 9.82 0.28
C SER A 222 -17.55 11.07 0.65
N VAL A 223 -16.63 11.46 -0.22
CA VAL A 223 -15.74 12.60 -0.03
C VAL A 223 -15.69 13.49 -1.27
N PRO A 224 -15.63 14.82 -1.11
CA PRO A 224 -15.46 15.74 -2.23
C PRO A 224 -14.00 15.75 -2.69
N PHE A 225 -13.76 15.82 -4.00
CA PHE A 225 -12.41 15.94 -4.56
C PHE A 225 -12.39 16.89 -5.76
N TRP A 226 -11.30 17.64 -5.93
CA TRP A 226 -11.09 18.49 -7.10
C TRP A 226 -10.06 17.88 -8.03
N PHE A 227 -10.52 17.48 -9.21
CA PHE A 227 -9.62 16.92 -10.21
C PHE A 227 -8.79 18.03 -10.86
N PRO A 228 -7.45 17.86 -10.98
CA PRO A 228 -6.60 18.85 -11.63
C PRO A 228 -6.75 18.85 -13.15
N ILE A 229 -7.34 17.80 -13.72
CA ILE A 229 -7.51 17.59 -15.16
C ILE A 229 -8.99 17.29 -15.39
N ALA A 230 -9.57 17.88 -16.43
CA ALA A 230 -10.95 17.57 -16.81
C ALA A 230 -10.97 16.33 -17.70
N GLY A 231 -12.09 15.59 -17.69
CA GLY A 231 -12.34 14.52 -18.65
C GLY A 231 -12.95 13.27 -18.03
N ASN A 232 -12.84 12.17 -18.76
CA ASN A 232 -13.34 10.87 -18.32
C ASN A 232 -12.27 10.12 -17.56
N TYR A 233 -12.68 9.38 -16.53
CA TYR A 233 -11.81 8.56 -15.72
C TYR A 233 -12.32 7.14 -15.64
N GLN A 234 -11.47 6.20 -16.04
CA GLN A 234 -11.75 4.78 -15.91
C GLN A 234 -11.37 4.28 -14.52
N GLU A 235 -12.28 3.53 -13.89
CA GLU A 235 -12.00 2.83 -12.64
C GLU A 235 -11.27 1.51 -12.93
N GLU A 236 -10.09 1.33 -12.33
CA GLU A 236 -9.13 0.29 -12.72
C GLU A 236 -9.29 -1.04 -11.97
N LEU A 237 -9.91 -1.05 -10.78
CA LEU A 237 -9.97 -2.25 -9.95
C LEU A 237 -11.17 -3.13 -10.27
N ASN A 238 -12.33 -2.59 -10.58
CA ASN A 238 -13.53 -3.35 -10.87
C ASN A 238 -14.08 -3.03 -12.26
N GLY A 239 -13.67 -1.92 -12.87
CA GLY A 239 -14.21 -1.48 -14.17
C GLY A 239 -15.62 -0.90 -14.05
N GLU A 240 -16.01 -0.53 -12.83
CA GLU A 240 -17.33 0.00 -12.49
C GLU A 240 -17.17 1.37 -11.84
N ASN A 241 -18.17 2.24 -11.95
CA ASN A 241 -18.13 3.60 -11.39
C ASN A 241 -17.03 4.46 -12.04
N ASN A 242 -16.92 4.35 -13.37
CA ASN A 242 -16.17 5.32 -14.18
C ASN A 242 -16.76 6.72 -13.95
N LEU A 243 -15.90 7.73 -13.95
CA LEU A 243 -16.31 9.13 -13.83
C LEU A 243 -16.39 9.73 -15.22
N ILE A 244 -17.49 10.39 -15.54
CA ILE A 244 -17.77 10.94 -16.88
C ILE A 244 -17.84 12.45 -16.78
N ASP A 245 -17.22 13.12 -17.75
CA ASP A 245 -17.22 14.58 -17.91
C ASP A 245 -16.83 15.31 -16.61
N VAL A 246 -15.81 14.80 -15.91
CA VAL A 246 -15.33 15.40 -14.68
C VAL A 246 -14.77 16.78 -14.98
N PRO A 247 -15.28 17.86 -14.36
CA PRO A 247 -14.73 19.19 -14.52
C PRO A 247 -13.39 19.34 -13.81
N SER A 248 -12.47 20.12 -14.40
CA SER A 248 -11.24 20.51 -13.70
C SER A 248 -11.55 21.53 -12.60
N TYR A 249 -10.84 21.42 -11.48
CA TYR A 249 -10.87 22.35 -10.36
C TYR A 249 -12.28 22.64 -9.81
N SER A 250 -13.23 21.72 -10.01
CA SER A 250 -14.57 21.78 -9.45
C SER A 250 -14.82 20.55 -8.58
N GLU A 251 -15.64 20.72 -7.55
CA GLU A 251 -15.87 19.67 -6.56
C GLU A 251 -16.64 18.51 -7.20
N TYR A 252 -16.08 17.31 -7.10
CA TYR A 252 -16.68 16.08 -7.58
C TYR A 252 -16.72 15.07 -6.43
N TRP A 253 -17.90 14.50 -6.18
CA TRP A 253 -18.08 13.57 -5.06
C TRP A 253 -17.68 12.14 -5.45
N LEU A 254 -16.82 11.55 -4.62
CA LEU A 254 -16.29 10.20 -4.80
C LEU A 254 -16.85 9.29 -3.71
N THR A 255 -17.33 8.11 -4.10
CA THR A 255 -17.77 7.06 -3.16
C THR A 255 -16.76 5.91 -3.14
N ILE A 256 -16.17 5.65 -1.98
CA ILE A 256 -15.17 4.61 -1.77
C ILE A 256 -15.76 3.52 -0.86
N PRO A 257 -15.79 2.26 -1.30
CA PRO A 257 -16.35 1.16 -0.50
C PRO A 257 -15.59 0.96 0.82
N SER A 258 -16.28 0.49 1.85
CA SER A 258 -15.68 0.16 3.16
C SER A 258 -14.50 -0.81 3.01
N ASN A 259 -13.42 -0.59 3.77
CA ASN A 259 -12.23 -1.44 3.78
C ASN A 259 -11.71 -1.81 2.37
N TYR A 260 -11.72 -0.85 1.44
CA TYR A 260 -11.31 -1.07 0.06
C TYR A 260 -10.71 0.20 -0.53
N GLY A 261 -10.49 0.22 -1.85
CA GLY A 261 -10.08 1.41 -2.55
C GLY A 261 -10.62 1.48 -3.96
N ARG A 262 -10.45 2.62 -4.59
CA ARG A 262 -10.73 2.84 -6.02
C ARG A 262 -9.54 3.55 -6.64
N ILE A 263 -9.31 3.24 -7.91
CA ILE A 263 -8.26 3.89 -8.69
C ILE A 263 -8.90 4.40 -9.97
N TRP A 264 -8.87 5.71 -10.17
CA TRP A 264 -9.42 6.36 -11.35
C TRP A 264 -8.30 6.93 -12.20
N THR A 265 -8.14 6.44 -13.42
CA THR A 265 -7.14 6.93 -14.38
C THR A 265 -7.81 7.72 -15.49
N THR A 266 -7.22 8.86 -15.88
CA THR A 266 -7.66 9.62 -17.04
C THR A 266 -7.74 8.73 -18.29
N SER A 267 -8.92 8.62 -18.87
CA SER A 267 -9.13 7.98 -20.17
C SER A 267 -8.49 8.84 -21.25
N THR A 268 -7.74 8.21 -22.16
CA THR A 268 -7.26 8.84 -23.40
C THR A 268 -8.41 9.10 -24.36
#